data_AF-A0A3C0I2E1-F1
#
_entry.id   AF-A0A3C0I2E1-F1
#
_cell.length_a   1.000
_cell.length_b   1.000
_cell.length_c   1.000
_cell.angle_alpha   90.00
_cell.angle_beta   90.00
_cell.angle_gamma   90.00
#
_symmetry.space_group_name_H-M   'P 1'
#
loop_
_entity.id
_entity.type
_entity.pdbx_description
1 polymer ?
#
loop_
_entity_poly.entity_id
_entity_poly.type
_entity_poly.pdbx_seq_one_letter_code
_entity_poly.pdbx_strand_id
1 'polypeptide(L)' 'MAALNFKASPGDGTCEEGYTLATPQEVRANPQSCHALGIWYIARLAGGGSMDGPGYRCQVRDKDDRKLGHSLCKK' A
#
# COMPACT_ATOMS: atom_id res chain seq x y z
N MET A 1 -20.24 2.26 -6.50
CA MET A 1 -19.13 2.22 -5.52
C MET A 1 -17.87 2.00 -6.33
N ALA A 2 -16.96 2.98 -6.42
CA ALA A 2 -15.76 2.85 -7.23
C ALA A 2 -14.83 1.82 -6.61
N ALA A 3 -14.49 0.76 -7.34
CA ALA A 3 -13.47 -0.19 -6.93
C ALA A 3 -12.11 0.48 -7.10
N LEU A 4 -11.47 0.84 -5.98
CA LEU A 4 -10.09 1.31 -6.00
C LEU A 4 -9.20 0.18 -6.49
N ASN A 5 -8.43 0.42 -7.55
CA ASN A 5 -7.45 -0.54 -8.05
C ASN A 5 -6.13 -0.31 -7.33
N PHE A 6 -5.70 -1.30 -6.56
CA PHE A 6 -4.43 -1.25 -5.83
C PHE A 6 -3.34 -1.94 -6.64
N LYS A 7 -2.12 -1.40 -6.60
CA LYS A 7 -0.91 -2.05 -7.11
C LYS A 7 0.30 -1.71 -6.25
N ALA A 8 1.19 -2.67 -6.05
CA ALA A 8 2.53 -2.39 -5.56
C ALA A 8 3.35 -1.72 -6.67
N SER A 9 3.92 -0.56 -6.38
CA SER A 9 4.91 0.11 -7.20
C SER A 9 6.27 0.03 -6.49
N PRO A 10 7.38 -0.20 -7.20
CA PRO A 10 8.70 -0.05 -6.60
C PRO A 10 8.96 1.42 -6.21
N GLY A 11 9.71 1.61 -5.12
CA GLY A 11 10.06 2.93 -4.56
C GLY A 11 9.33 3.27 -3.26
N ASP A 12 9.88 4.22 -2.51
CA ASP A 12 9.40 4.63 -1.18
C ASP A 12 8.63 5.95 -1.25
N GLY A 13 7.30 5.88 -1.29
CA GLY A 13 6.43 7.05 -1.44
C GLY A 13 6.23 7.51 -2.89
N THR A 14 6.57 6.66 -3.87
CA THR A 14 6.48 7.00 -5.30
C THR A 14 5.51 6.08 -6.02
N CYS A 15 4.62 6.68 -6.80
CA CYS A 15 3.70 5.97 -7.69
C CYS A 15 3.95 6.39 -9.14
N GLU A 16 3.65 5.48 -10.07
CA GLU A 16 3.62 5.79 -11.49
C GLU A 16 2.59 6.89 -11.82
N GLU A 17 2.76 7.52 -12.98
CA GLU A 17 1.89 8.59 -13.45
C GLU A 17 0.41 8.14 -13.52
N GLY A 18 -0.47 8.96 -12.95
CA GLY A 18 -1.90 8.66 -12.86
C GLY A 18 -2.30 7.71 -11.73
N TYR A 19 -1.36 7.30 -10.87
CA TYR A 19 -1.64 6.64 -9.59
C TYR A 19 -1.26 7.54 -8.42
N THR A 20 -1.93 7.34 -7.29
CA THR A 20 -1.64 8.06 -6.04
C THR A 20 -1.35 7.06 -4.93
N LEU A 21 -0.62 7.47 -3.89
CA LEU A 21 -0.40 6.62 -2.73
C LEU A 21 -1.74 6.31 -2.05
N ALA A 22 -1.96 5.04 -1.74
CA ALA A 22 -3.11 4.61 -0.96
C ALA A 22 -2.96 5.08 0.49
N THR A 23 -4.06 5.53 1.10
CA THR A 23 -4.06 5.90 2.53
C THR A 23 -4.33 4.67 3.40
N PRO A 24 -3.88 4.67 4.68
CA PRO A 24 -4.23 3.63 5.66
C PRO A 24 -5.74 3.38 5.77
N GLN A 25 -6.55 4.43 5.65
CA GLN A 25 -8.00 4.33 5.75
C GLN A 25 -8.61 3.57 4.56
N GLU A 26 -8.12 3.81 3.36
CA GLU A 26 -8.59 3.14 2.14
C GLU A 26 -8.21 1.67 2.10
N VAL A 27 -6.99 1.33 2.50
CA VAL A 27 -6.55 -0.08 2.50
C VAL A 27 -7.29 -0.88 3.56
N ARG A 28 -7.62 -0.28 4.71
CA ARG A 28 -8.48 -0.89 5.73
C ARG A 28 -9.91 -1.11 5.23
N ALA A 29 -10.43 -0.18 4.42
CA ALA A 29 -11.74 -0.32 3.78
C ALA A 29 -11.74 -1.31 2.60
N ASN A 30 -10.56 -1.65 2.07
CA ASN A 30 -10.39 -2.48 0.87
C ASN A 30 -9.41 -3.63 1.14
N PRO A 31 -9.85 -4.75 1.73
CA PRO A 31 -8.97 -5.88 2.07
C PRO A 31 -8.25 -6.48 0.84
N GLN A 32 -8.78 -6.32 -0.37
CA GLN A 32 -8.10 -6.72 -1.61
C GLN A 32 -6.75 -6.02 -1.84
N SER A 33 -6.53 -4.85 -1.25
CA SER A 33 -5.28 -4.09 -1.35
C SER A 33 -4.07 -4.88 -0.85
N CYS A 34 -4.27 -5.77 0.15
CA CYS A 34 -3.24 -6.66 0.64
C CYS A 34 -2.79 -7.66 -0.43
N HIS A 35 -3.73 -8.25 -1.14
CA HIS A 35 -3.44 -9.23 -2.19
C HIS A 35 -2.75 -8.60 -3.40
N ALA A 36 -3.03 -7.31 -3.66
CA ALA A 36 -2.36 -6.54 -4.70
C ALA A 36 -0.89 -6.22 -4.38
N LEU A 37 -0.49 -6.31 -3.11
CA LEU A 37 0.86 -6.00 -2.66
C LEU A 37 1.87 -7.10 -3.02
N GLY A 38 1.44 -8.36 -3.07
CA GLY A 38 2.30 -9.53 -3.07
C GLY A 38 2.54 -10.09 -1.66
N ILE A 39 2.82 -11.40 -1.56
CA ILE A 39 2.79 -12.15 -0.29
C ILE A 39 3.74 -11.57 0.77
N TRP A 40 4.97 -11.19 0.38
CA TRP A 40 6.03 -10.79 1.30
C TRP A 40 6.45 -9.32 1.16
N TYR A 41 5.64 -8.51 0.48
CA TYR A 41 6.01 -7.11 0.26
C TYR A 41 5.55 -6.25 1.43
N ILE A 42 6.23 -5.13 1.63
CA ILE A 42 5.84 -4.08 2.55
C ILE A 42 5.88 -2.79 1.76
N ALA A 43 4.75 -2.09 1.72
CA ALA A 43 4.57 -0.96 0.84
C ALA A 43 4.22 0.30 1.61
N ARG A 44 4.82 1.42 1.21
CA ARG A 44 4.53 2.75 1.72
C ARG A 44 3.10 3.18 1.39
N LEU A 45 2.45 3.78 2.36
CA LEU A 45 1.16 4.45 2.25
C LEU A 45 1.32 5.97 2.32
N ALA A 46 0.30 6.67 1.86
CA ALA A 46 0.19 8.12 2.04
C ALA A 46 0.19 8.48 3.53
N GLY A 47 0.82 9.60 3.88
CA GLY A 47 0.96 10.05 5.26
C GLY A 47 2.06 9.34 6.06
N GLY A 48 2.89 8.52 5.40
CA GLY A 48 4.02 7.84 6.04
C GLY A 48 3.68 6.47 6.64
N GLY A 49 2.45 5.98 6.46
CA GLY A 49 2.06 4.64 6.87
C GLY A 49 2.68 3.53 6.02
N SER A 50 2.39 2.29 6.36
CA SER A 50 2.77 1.13 5.57
C SER A 50 1.73 0.02 5.62
N MET A 51 1.73 -0.81 4.59
CA MET A 51 0.91 -2.01 4.52
C MET A 51 1.81 -3.21 4.22
N ASP A 52 1.63 -4.27 5.00
CA ASP A 52 2.31 -5.53 4.77
C ASP A 52 1.47 -6.45 3.88
N GLY A 53 2.12 -7.36 3.18
CA GLY A 53 1.48 -8.39 2.39
C GLY A 53 0.82 -9.51 3.20
N PRO A 54 0.12 -10.44 2.53
CA PRO A 54 -0.59 -11.55 3.18
C PRO A 54 0.30 -12.45 4.06
N GLY A 55 1.57 -12.66 3.68
CA GLY A 55 2.54 -13.43 4.47
C GLY A 55 2.86 -12.80 5.82
N TYR A 56 2.62 -11.49 5.95
CA TYR A 56 2.75 -10.71 7.18
C TYR A 56 1.40 -10.32 7.78
N ARG A 57 0.31 -11.03 7.42
CA ARG A 57 -1.06 -10.83 7.94
C ARG A 57 -1.69 -9.48 7.57
N CYS A 58 -1.31 -8.90 6.43
CA CYS A 58 -1.96 -7.68 5.92
C CYS A 58 -1.95 -6.50 6.92
N GLN A 59 -0.91 -6.40 7.75
CA GLN A 59 -0.89 -5.37 8.78
C GLN A 59 -0.79 -3.98 8.17
N VAL A 60 -1.61 -3.06 8.67
CA VAL A 60 -1.62 -1.65 8.27
C VAL A 60 -1.11 -0.82 9.44
N ARG A 61 -0.05 -0.06 9.20
CA ARG A 61 0.54 0.90 10.12
C ARG A 61 0.26 2.30 9.62
N ASP A 62 -0.20 3.17 10.50
CA ASP A 62 -0.49 4.57 10.13
C ASP A 62 0.80 5.40 10.05
N LYS A 63 1.88 4.94 10.69
CA LYS A 63 3.22 5.53 10.61
C LYS A 63 4.28 4.43 10.57
N ASP A 64 5.22 4.57 9.65
CA ASP A 64 6.37 3.69 9.49
C ASP A 64 7.58 4.51 9.03
N ASP A 65 8.59 4.66 9.89
CA ASP A 65 9.78 5.46 9.56
C ASP A 65 10.87 4.63 8.85
N ARG A 66 10.63 3.32 8.61
CA ARG A 66 11.57 2.45 7.91
C ARG A 66 11.61 2.82 6.43
N LYS A 67 12.77 2.73 5.78
CA LYS A 67 12.86 2.86 4.31
C LYS A 67 12.27 1.61 3.65
N LEU A 68 11.24 1.78 2.83
CA LEU A 68 10.55 0.67 2.17
C LEU A 68 10.98 0.53 0.71
N GLY A 69 10.94 -0.69 0.19
CA GLY A 69 11.28 -0.96 -1.22
C GLY A 69 10.12 -0.71 -2.18
N HIS A 70 8.89 -0.67 -1.67
CA HIS A 70 7.67 -0.57 -2.46
C HIS A 70 6.70 0.47 -1.86
N SER A 71 5.74 0.88 -2.66
CA SER A 71 4.66 1.80 -2.35
C SER A 71 3.35 1.22 -2.84
N LEU A 72 2.27 1.38 -2.06
CA LEU A 72 0.97 0.92 -2.48
C LEU A 72 0.26 2.07 -3.16
N CYS A 73 0.02 1.88 -4.44
CA CYS A 73 -0.57 2.87 -5.31
C CYS A 73 -2.01 2.48 -5.62
N LYS A 74 -2.87 3.49 -5.74
CA LYS A 74 -4.29 3.35 -6.07
C LYS A 74 -4.69 4.23 -7.26
N LYS A 75 -5.77 3.82 -7.93
CA LYS A 75 -6.46 4.57 -8.98
C LYS A 75 -7.96 4.34 -8.89
#